data_AF-A0AAV6HIM3-F1
#
_entry.id   AF-A0AAV6HIM3-F1
#
_cell.length_a   1.000
_cell.length_b   1.000
_cell.length_c   1.000
_cell.angle_alpha   90.00
_cell.angle_beta   90.00
_cell.angle_gamma   90.00
#
_symmetry.space_group_name_H-M   'P 1'
#
loop_
_entity.id
_entity.type
_entity.pdbx_description
1 polymer ?
#
loop_
_entity_poly.entity_id
_entity_poly.type
_entity_poly.pdbx_seq_one_letter_code
_entity_poly.pdbx_strand_id
1 'polypeptide(L)'
;MEITPTEILVSQGENDYGEGLQRLTSTVGAKLVEGTRKTNSFPSACIYRVPKDLRRVNKSAYTPRLVAIGPLHRNDKHLQNAMQHVKTSYTNKLLSRQIMITMGMEVLELEEKKNAVLRECLAEMKKLIDRVKECYLREVKVDEAMLVVDGCFILELLYRSSVVRKLNTKFKNC
;
A
#
# COMPACT_ATOMS: atom_id res chain seq x y z
N MET A 1 -71.60 37.62 45.40
CA MET A 1 -71.28 36.91 44.16
C MET A 1 -70.32 37.80 43.41
N GLU A 2 -69.02 37.69 43.69
CA GLU A 2 -67.97 38.44 43.00
C GLU A 2 -66.76 37.51 42.80
N ILE A 3 -66.05 37.77 41.71
CA ILE A 3 -65.41 36.80 40.82
C ILE A 3 -63.93 36.65 41.22
N THR A 4 -63.40 35.41 41.26
CA THR A 4 -61.97 35.17 41.45
C THR A 4 -61.19 35.34 40.14
N PRO A 5 -59.96 35.88 40.16
CA PRO A 5 -59.14 35.95 38.95
C PRO A 5 -58.57 34.57 38.63
N THR A 6 -58.72 34.17 37.37
CA THR A 6 -58.03 33.02 36.78
C THR A 6 -56.69 33.52 36.25
N GLU A 7 -55.57 33.22 36.92
CA GLU A 7 -54.24 33.40 36.35
C GLU A 7 -53.75 32.08 35.74
N ILE A 8 -54.01 31.99 34.45
CA ILE A 8 -53.21 31.42 33.35
C ILE A 8 -52.00 30.55 33.79
N LEU A 9 -52.14 29.24 33.61
CA LEU A 9 -51.04 28.29 33.50
C LEU A 9 -50.21 28.63 32.24
N VAL A 10 -49.00 29.14 32.43
CA VAL A 10 -47.97 29.16 31.38
C VAL A 10 -47.48 27.74 31.17
N SER A 11 -47.69 27.23 29.96
CA SER A 11 -47.30 25.89 29.52
C SER A 11 -45.79 25.67 29.63
N GLN A 12 -45.38 24.68 30.43
CA GLN A 12 -44.06 24.05 30.35
C GLN A 12 -43.94 23.30 29.01
N GLY A 13 -43.28 23.91 28.02
CA GLY A 13 -43.03 23.28 26.72
C GLY A 13 -41.62 23.48 26.16
N GLU A 14 -40.74 24.21 26.84
CA GLU A 14 -39.45 24.66 26.28
C GLU A 14 -38.21 23.92 26.86
N ASN A 15 -38.39 23.06 27.86
CA ASN A 15 -37.30 22.40 28.59
C ASN A 15 -36.84 21.05 28.00
N ASP A 16 -37.73 20.31 27.33
CA ASP A 16 -37.45 18.97 26.79
C ASP A 16 -36.62 19.01 25.49
N TYR A 17 -36.90 20.00 24.63
CA TYR A 17 -36.15 20.20 23.38
C TYR A 17 -34.69 20.62 23.61
N GLY A 18 -34.44 21.45 24.63
CA GLY A 18 -33.10 21.93 24.98
C GLY A 18 -32.18 20.82 25.51
N GLU A 19 -32.68 19.97 26.41
CA GLU A 19 -31.94 18.82 26.92
C GLU A 19 -31.65 17.78 25.82
N GLY A 20 -32.63 17.51 24.96
CA GLY A 20 -32.47 16.61 23.82
C GLY A 20 -31.36 17.07 22.87
N LEU A 21 -31.34 18.37 22.54
CA LEU A 21 -30.33 18.95 21.66
C LEU A 21 -28.93 18.95 22.29
N GLN A 22 -28.82 19.24 23.59
CA GLN A 22 -27.56 19.20 24.32
C GLN A 22 -26.96 17.79 24.37
N ARG A 23 -27.81 16.78 24.62
CA ARG A 23 -27.41 15.36 24.64
C ARG A 23 -26.99 14.87 23.26
N LEU A 24 -27.68 15.29 22.21
CA LEU A 24 -27.32 14.96 20.83
C LEU A 24 -25.98 15.59 20.44
N THR A 25 -25.79 16.89 20.75
CA THR A 25 -24.55 17.62 20.48
C THR A 25 -23.35 16.98 21.19
N SER A 26 -23.52 16.60 22.45
CA SER A 26 -22.48 15.89 23.22
C SER A 26 -22.13 14.53 22.61
N THR A 27 -23.14 13.78 22.15
CA THR A 27 -22.96 12.48 21.50
C THR A 27 -22.21 12.61 20.17
N VAL A 28 -22.60 13.59 19.35
CA VAL A 28 -21.93 13.87 18.07
C VAL A 28 -20.50 14.35 18.32
N GLY A 29 -20.29 15.27 19.25
CA GLY A 29 -18.96 15.74 19.65
C GLY A 29 -18.03 14.59 20.07
N ALA A 30 -18.52 13.67 20.90
CA ALA A 30 -17.76 12.48 21.30
C ALA A 30 -17.40 11.58 20.10
N LYS A 31 -18.35 11.34 19.18
CA LYS A 31 -18.08 10.57 17.95
C LYS A 31 -17.07 11.24 17.02
N LEU A 32 -17.09 12.58 16.94
CA LEU A 32 -16.13 13.35 16.14
C LEU A 32 -14.72 13.25 16.72
N VAL A 33 -14.57 13.41 18.04
CA VAL A 33 -13.28 13.26 18.74
C VAL A 33 -12.74 11.84 18.58
N GLU A 34 -13.60 10.83 18.74
CA GLU A 34 -13.24 9.42 18.57
C GLU A 34 -12.81 9.11 17.13
N GLY A 35 -13.50 9.68 16.14
CA GLY A 35 -13.13 9.59 14.73
C GLY A 35 -11.74 10.15 14.46
N THR A 36 -11.45 11.36 14.96
CA THR A 36 -10.14 12.03 14.81
C THR A 36 -9.01 11.27 15.50
N ARG A 37 -9.25 10.71 16.69
CA ARG A 37 -8.26 9.88 17.39
C ARG A 37 -7.95 8.60 16.62
N LYS A 38 -8.98 7.94 16.08
CA LYS A 38 -8.82 6.76 15.22
C LYS A 38 -8.06 7.08 13.95
N THR A 39 -8.30 8.25 13.34
CA THR A 39 -7.57 8.64 12.12
C THR A 39 -6.11 8.96 12.35
N ASN A 40 -5.78 9.61 13.48
CA ASN A 40 -4.41 9.91 13.85
C ASN A 40 -3.62 8.65 14.29
N SER A 41 -4.34 7.59 14.66
CA SER A 41 -3.78 6.26 14.96
C SER A 41 -3.75 5.34 13.75
N PHE A 42 -4.31 5.73 12.59
CA PHE A 42 -4.14 4.89 11.41
C PHE A 42 -2.65 4.84 11.07
N PRO A 43 -2.10 3.65 10.80
CA PRO A 43 -0.82 3.53 10.14
C PRO A 43 -0.81 4.45 8.91
N SER A 44 0.37 4.90 8.49
CA SER A 44 0.56 5.65 7.24
C SER A 44 0.31 4.78 5.99
N ALA A 45 -0.77 3.99 6.03
CA ALA A 45 -1.18 3.07 5.00
C ALA A 45 -1.34 3.84 3.70
N CYS A 46 -0.59 3.42 2.69
CA CYS A 46 -0.59 3.98 1.36
C CYS A 46 -0.99 2.94 0.30
N ILE A 47 -1.18 1.68 0.71
CA ILE A 47 -1.59 0.57 -0.14
C ILE A 47 -2.93 0.03 0.35
N TYR A 48 -3.98 0.28 -0.44
CA TYR A 48 -5.35 -0.09 -0.12
C TYR A 48 -5.84 -1.25 -0.97
N ARG A 49 -6.61 -2.16 -0.37
CA ARG A 49 -7.37 -3.15 -1.13
C ARG A 49 -8.57 -2.46 -1.78
N VAL A 50 -8.86 -2.88 -3.00
CA VAL A 50 -10.07 -2.45 -3.71
C VAL A 50 -11.31 -2.86 -2.90
N PRO A 51 -12.24 -1.93 -2.61
CA PRO A 51 -13.51 -2.24 -1.94
C PRO A 51 -14.26 -3.40 -2.60
N LYS A 52 -14.91 -4.23 -1.77
CA LYS A 52 -15.60 -5.46 -2.24
C LYS A 52 -16.67 -5.16 -3.28
N ASP A 53 -17.42 -4.07 -3.12
CA ASP A 53 -18.50 -3.71 -4.03
C ASP A 53 -17.95 -3.30 -5.41
N LEU A 54 -16.87 -2.51 -5.45
CA LEU A 54 -16.19 -2.19 -6.70
C LEU A 54 -15.61 -3.44 -7.38
N ARG A 55 -14.97 -4.32 -6.59
CA ARG A 55 -14.42 -5.58 -7.09
C ARG A 55 -15.50 -6.53 -7.60
N ARG A 56 -16.73 -6.48 -7.06
CA ARG A 56 -17.86 -7.30 -7.51
C ARG A 56 -18.34 -6.89 -8.90
N VAL A 57 -18.32 -5.60 -9.22
CA VAL A 57 -18.71 -5.08 -10.54
C VAL A 57 -17.76 -5.59 -11.63
N ASN A 58 -16.45 -5.54 -11.39
CA ASN A 58 -15.47 -6.08 -12.34
C ASN A 58 -14.23 -6.66 -11.64
N LYS A 59 -14.29 -7.94 -11.28
CA LYS A 59 -13.17 -8.63 -10.61
C LYS A 59 -11.88 -8.64 -11.45
N SER A 60 -12.00 -8.72 -12.77
CA SER A 60 -10.86 -8.86 -13.68
C SER A 60 -10.04 -7.57 -13.78
N ALA A 61 -10.68 -6.40 -13.69
CA ALA A 61 -10.00 -5.09 -13.70
C ALA A 61 -9.07 -4.90 -12.49
N TYR A 62 -9.35 -5.59 -11.38
CA TYR A 62 -8.60 -5.49 -10.13
C TYR A 62 -7.79 -6.74 -9.81
N THR A 63 -7.65 -7.67 -10.76
CA THR A 63 -6.84 -8.88 -10.58
C THR A 63 -5.68 -8.81 -11.57
N PRO A 64 -4.42 -8.80 -11.11
CA PRO A 64 -3.29 -8.82 -12.02
C PRO A 64 -3.39 -10.02 -12.97
N ARG A 65 -3.06 -9.79 -14.25
CA ARG A 65 -3.16 -10.81 -15.30
C ARG A 65 -1.86 -11.60 -15.48
N LEU A 66 -0.72 -10.94 -15.26
CA LEU A 66 0.58 -11.47 -15.66
C LEU A 66 1.52 -11.67 -14.47
N VAL A 67 1.77 -10.61 -13.69
CA VAL A 67 2.75 -10.60 -12.61
C VAL A 67 2.13 -10.14 -11.29
N ALA A 68 2.43 -10.87 -10.21
CA ALA A 68 2.17 -10.43 -8.85
C ALA A 68 3.35 -9.61 -8.34
N ILE A 69 3.06 -8.40 -7.84
CA ILE A 69 4.00 -7.51 -7.16
C ILE A 69 3.49 -7.32 -5.72
N GLY A 70 4.35 -7.61 -4.75
CA GLY A 70 4.05 -7.53 -3.34
C GLY A 70 3.12 -8.65 -2.83
N PRO A 71 2.70 -8.56 -1.56
CA PRO A 71 2.06 -9.64 -0.82
C PRO A 71 0.61 -9.92 -1.24
N LEU A 72 -0.10 -8.93 -1.80
CA LEU A 72 -1.55 -9.00 -1.99
C LEU A 72 -2.01 -10.12 -2.94
N HIS A 73 -1.27 -10.29 -4.04
CA HIS A 73 -1.59 -11.24 -5.11
C HIS A 73 -0.59 -12.40 -5.19
N ARG A 74 0.28 -12.53 -4.18
CA ARG A 74 1.35 -13.52 -4.20
C ARG A 74 0.79 -14.93 -4.33
N ASN A 75 -0.23 -15.27 -3.55
CA ASN A 75 -0.73 -16.65 -3.47
C ASN A 75 -1.80 -16.98 -4.53
N ASP A 76 -2.05 -16.06 -5.47
CA ASP A 76 -2.99 -16.30 -6.55
C ASP A 76 -2.40 -17.34 -7.52
N LYS A 77 -3.04 -18.51 -7.63
CA LYS A 77 -2.53 -19.65 -8.40
C LYS A 77 -2.20 -19.30 -9.86
N HIS A 78 -2.99 -18.42 -10.49
CA HIS A 78 -2.74 -18.01 -11.88
C HIS A 78 -1.52 -17.10 -12.05
N LEU A 79 -0.99 -16.54 -10.96
CA LEU A 79 0.21 -15.69 -10.92
C LEU A 79 1.46 -16.43 -10.40
N GLN A 80 1.29 -17.68 -9.94
CA GLN A 80 2.39 -18.60 -9.63
C GLN A 80 2.89 -19.27 -10.91
N ASN A 81 3.30 -18.45 -11.87
CA ASN A 81 3.61 -18.84 -13.24
C ASN A 81 5.06 -18.46 -13.62
N ALA A 82 5.41 -18.62 -14.90
CA ALA A 82 6.72 -18.31 -15.46
C ALA A 82 7.24 -16.88 -15.16
N MET A 83 6.37 -15.93 -14.80
CA MET A 83 6.79 -14.58 -14.41
C MET A 83 7.61 -14.54 -13.13
N GLN A 84 7.50 -15.52 -12.24
CA GLN A 84 8.41 -15.60 -11.09
C GLN A 84 9.86 -15.83 -11.55
N HIS A 85 10.08 -16.69 -12.56
CA HIS A 85 11.39 -16.88 -13.16
C HIS A 85 11.88 -15.65 -13.93
N VAL A 86 10.97 -14.89 -14.54
CA VAL A 86 11.34 -13.62 -15.18
C VAL A 86 11.79 -12.59 -14.14
N LYS A 87 11.11 -12.48 -12.99
CA LYS A 87 11.53 -11.59 -11.91
C LYS A 87 12.92 -11.95 -11.40
N THR A 88 13.18 -13.23 -11.12
CA THR A 88 14.52 -13.66 -10.67
C THR A 88 15.59 -13.46 -11.76
N SER A 89 15.27 -13.68 -13.04
CA SER A 89 16.16 -13.35 -14.16
C SER A 89 16.52 -11.87 -14.18
N TYR A 90 15.53 -10.98 -14.00
CA TYR A 90 15.74 -9.54 -13.96
C TYR A 90 16.57 -9.11 -12.76
N THR A 91 16.35 -9.70 -11.59
CA THR A 91 17.22 -9.50 -10.42
C THR A 91 18.66 -9.87 -10.74
N ASN A 92 18.89 -11.05 -11.33
CA ASN A 92 20.25 -11.47 -11.71
C ASN A 92 20.90 -10.50 -12.72
N LYS A 93 20.13 -10.03 -13.71
CA LYS A 93 20.59 -9.04 -14.70
C LYS A 93 20.94 -7.70 -14.07
N LEU A 94 20.12 -7.22 -13.13
CA LEU A 94 20.39 -5.99 -12.37
C LEU A 94 21.71 -6.10 -11.61
N LEU A 95 21.87 -7.16 -10.83
CA LEU A 95 23.05 -7.35 -10.00
C LEU A 95 24.31 -7.54 -10.85
N SER A 96 24.22 -8.36 -11.91
CA SER A 96 25.34 -8.56 -12.85
C SER A 96 25.82 -7.23 -13.41
N ARG A 97 24.87 -6.43 -13.94
CA ARG A 97 25.18 -5.13 -14.53
C ARG A 97 25.77 -4.18 -13.51
N GLN A 98 25.19 -4.10 -12.31
CA GLN A 98 25.67 -3.18 -11.29
C GLN A 98 27.10 -3.53 -10.85
N ILE A 99 27.37 -4.80 -10.55
CA ILE A 99 28.67 -5.28 -10.09
C ILE A 99 29.74 -5.11 -11.18
N MET A 100 29.42 -5.46 -12.43
CA MET A 100 30.36 -5.28 -13.54
C MET A 100 30.71 -3.81 -13.76
N ILE A 101 29.74 -2.89 -13.66
CA ILE A 101 29.97 -1.45 -13.83
C ILE A 101 30.79 -0.89 -12.66
N THR A 102 30.46 -1.24 -11.41
CA THR A 102 31.08 -0.59 -10.24
C THR A 102 32.40 -1.20 -9.82
N MET A 103 32.65 -2.47 -10.15
CA MET A 103 33.80 -3.21 -9.59
C MET A 103 34.78 -3.71 -10.66
N GLY A 104 34.51 -3.54 -11.96
CA GLY A 104 35.45 -3.87 -13.04
C GLY A 104 35.94 -5.32 -13.03
N MET A 105 35.11 -6.26 -12.57
CA MET A 105 35.54 -7.61 -12.20
C MET A 105 35.44 -8.66 -13.30
N GLU A 106 36.31 -9.67 -13.18
CA GLU A 106 36.18 -10.95 -13.87
C GLU A 106 34.98 -11.77 -13.39
N VAL A 107 34.48 -12.63 -14.28
CA VAL A 107 33.24 -13.43 -14.11
C VAL A 107 33.33 -14.41 -12.93
N LEU A 108 34.54 -14.82 -12.52
CA LEU A 108 34.76 -15.87 -11.53
C LEU A 108 34.27 -15.50 -10.12
N GLU A 109 34.31 -14.22 -9.73
CA GLU A 109 33.83 -13.75 -8.41
C GLU A 109 32.39 -13.19 -8.45
N LEU A 110 31.75 -13.18 -9.63
CA LEU A 110 30.49 -12.48 -9.84
C LEU A 110 29.35 -13.04 -8.99
N GLU A 111 29.23 -14.37 -8.92
CA GLU A 111 28.15 -15.03 -8.18
C GLU A 111 28.30 -14.84 -6.66
N GLU A 112 29.52 -14.88 -6.13
CA GLU A 112 29.76 -14.65 -4.71
C GLU A 112 29.38 -13.20 -4.32
N LYS A 113 29.75 -12.21 -5.14
CA LYS A 113 29.37 -10.82 -4.87
C LYS A 113 27.87 -10.57 -5.04
N LYS A 114 27.21 -11.19 -6.02
CA LYS A 114 25.74 -11.16 -6.12
C LYS A 114 25.09 -11.66 -4.84
N ASN A 115 25.57 -12.80 -4.33
CA ASN A 115 25.06 -13.38 -3.09
C ASN A 115 25.34 -12.50 -1.87
N ALA A 116 26.48 -11.83 -1.80
CA ALA A 116 26.79 -10.85 -0.75
C ALA A 116 25.79 -9.68 -0.78
N VAL A 117 25.60 -9.04 -1.94
CA VAL A 117 24.66 -7.92 -2.11
C VAL A 117 23.22 -8.34 -1.79
N LEU A 118 22.80 -9.54 -2.23
CA LEU A 118 21.48 -10.06 -1.91
C LEU A 118 21.28 -10.27 -0.41
N ARG A 119 22.29 -10.80 0.30
CA ARG A 119 22.23 -10.95 1.77
C ARG A 119 22.08 -9.62 2.47
N GLU A 120 22.83 -8.60 2.04
CA GLU A 120 22.71 -7.24 2.59
C GLU A 120 21.31 -6.66 2.34
N CYS A 121 20.80 -6.77 1.10
CA CYS A 121 19.47 -6.31 0.74
C CYS A 121 18.36 -6.99 1.57
N LEU A 122 18.47 -8.31 1.80
CA LEU A 122 17.55 -9.05 2.65
C LEU A 122 17.63 -8.61 4.11
N ALA A 123 18.84 -8.39 4.63
CA ALA A 123 19.06 -7.92 5.99
C ALA A 123 18.46 -6.53 6.22
N GLU A 124 18.66 -5.59 5.28
CA GLU A 124 18.05 -4.26 5.34
C GLU A 124 16.53 -4.32 5.19
N MET A 125 16.01 -5.13 4.26
CA MET A 125 14.56 -5.29 4.09
C MET A 125 13.92 -5.84 5.36
N LYS A 126 14.58 -6.80 6.03
CA LYS A 126 14.09 -7.39 7.29
C LYS A 126 13.89 -6.36 8.39
N LYS A 127 14.77 -5.36 8.50
CA LYS A 127 14.64 -4.23 9.45
C LYS A 127 13.43 -3.33 9.14
N LEU A 128 12.95 -3.36 7.90
CA LEU A 128 11.85 -2.51 7.42
C LEU A 128 10.49 -3.23 7.40
N ILE A 129 10.44 -4.54 7.65
CA ILE A 129 9.22 -5.34 7.47
C ILE A 129 8.03 -4.79 8.24
N ASP A 130 8.20 -4.34 9.48
CA ASP A 130 7.08 -3.82 10.27
C ASP A 130 6.54 -2.50 9.69
N ARG A 131 7.43 -1.61 9.25
CA ARG A 131 7.04 -0.40 8.50
C ARG A 131 6.36 -0.74 7.18
N VAL A 132 6.80 -1.80 6.48
CA VAL A 132 6.13 -2.24 5.24
C VAL A 132 4.72 -2.76 5.53
N LYS A 133 4.50 -3.47 6.64
CA LYS A 133 3.16 -3.92 7.03
C LYS A 133 2.24 -2.72 7.31
N GLU A 134 2.75 -1.66 7.93
CA GLU A 134 2.02 -0.42 8.16
C GLU A 134 1.56 0.28 6.86
N CYS A 135 2.25 0.06 5.75
CA CYS A 135 1.81 0.57 4.45
C CYS A 135 0.49 -0.05 3.96
N TYR A 136 0.05 -1.18 4.54
CA TYR A 136 -1.19 -1.85 4.18
C TYR A 136 -2.25 -1.60 5.26
N LEU A 137 -3.45 -1.17 4.84
CA LEU A 137 -4.56 -0.94 5.78
C LEU A 137 -5.00 -2.21 6.52
N ARG A 138 -4.73 -3.40 5.96
CA ARG A 138 -5.08 -4.70 6.54
C ARG A 138 -3.81 -5.50 6.74
N GLU A 139 -3.84 -6.38 7.74
CA GLU A 139 -2.76 -7.33 7.99
C GLU A 139 -2.45 -8.15 6.72
N VAL A 140 -1.16 -8.21 6.40
CA VAL A 140 -0.62 -8.96 5.27
C VAL A 140 0.59 -9.75 5.71
N LYS A 141 0.72 -10.97 5.18
CA LYS A 141 1.94 -11.76 5.31
C LYS A 141 2.97 -11.19 4.33
N VAL A 142 4.00 -10.56 4.88
CA VAL A 142 5.11 -10.00 4.11
C VAL A 142 6.30 -10.96 4.18
N ASP A 143 7.04 -11.05 3.08
CA ASP A 143 8.29 -11.81 2.95
C ASP A 143 9.33 -10.90 2.31
N GLU A 144 10.45 -10.72 3.00
CA GLU A 144 11.58 -9.91 2.56
C GLU A 144 12.11 -10.33 1.18
N ALA A 145 12.19 -11.64 0.91
CA ALA A 145 12.73 -12.15 -0.35
C ALA A 145 11.85 -11.76 -1.54
N MET A 146 10.53 -11.82 -1.34
CA MET A 146 9.57 -11.36 -2.34
C MET A 146 9.73 -9.86 -2.62
N LEU A 147 9.85 -9.02 -1.58
CA LEU A 147 9.99 -7.58 -1.75
C LEU A 147 11.29 -7.20 -2.47
N VAL A 148 12.41 -7.85 -2.11
CA VAL A 148 13.71 -7.63 -2.77
C VAL A 148 13.63 -8.03 -4.25
N VAL A 149 13.11 -9.22 -4.55
CA VAL A 149 12.97 -9.68 -5.94
C VAL A 149 12.04 -8.79 -6.76
N ASP A 150 10.91 -8.37 -6.18
CA ASP A 150 9.95 -7.48 -6.86
C ASP A 150 10.55 -6.09 -7.11
N GLY A 151 11.25 -5.54 -6.13
CA GLY A 151 11.97 -4.27 -6.26
C GLY A 151 13.03 -4.32 -7.36
N CYS A 152 13.87 -5.35 -7.35
CA CYS A 152 14.89 -5.56 -8.38
C CYS A 152 14.27 -5.73 -9.78
N PHE A 153 13.17 -6.47 -9.88
CA PHE A 153 12.43 -6.62 -11.14
C PHE A 153 11.95 -5.27 -11.67
N ILE A 154 11.32 -4.45 -10.83
CA ILE A 154 10.82 -3.11 -11.23
C ILE A 154 11.98 -2.23 -11.69
N LEU A 155 13.07 -2.17 -10.91
CA LEU A 155 14.24 -1.34 -11.24
C LEU A 155 14.85 -1.74 -12.59
N GLU A 156 15.08 -3.02 -12.83
CA GLU A 156 15.64 -3.51 -14.09
C GLU A 156 14.67 -3.33 -15.27
N LEU A 157 13.36 -3.51 -15.05
CA LEU A 157 12.33 -3.27 -16.05
C LEU A 157 12.32 -1.80 -16.50
N LEU A 158 12.36 -0.87 -15.54
CA LEU A 158 12.41 0.56 -15.81
C LEU A 158 13.71 0.95 -16.52
N TYR A 159 14.85 0.41 -16.07
CA TYR A 159 16.13 0.63 -16.71
C TYR A 159 16.11 0.21 -18.19
N ARG A 160 15.71 -1.02 -18.50
CA ARG A 160 15.60 -1.53 -19.88
C ARG A 160 14.66 -0.69 -20.72
N SER A 161 13.52 -0.31 -20.16
CA SER A 161 12.53 0.53 -20.84
C SER A 161 13.08 1.93 -21.15
N SER A 162 13.98 2.46 -20.33
CA SER A 162 14.64 3.74 -20.59
C SER A 162 15.71 3.64 -21.69
N VAL A 163 16.48 2.54 -21.70
CA VAL A 163 17.52 2.29 -22.72
C VAL A 163 16.88 2.09 -24.09
N VAL A 164 15.83 1.27 -24.20
CA VAL A 164 15.10 1.03 -25.45
C VAL A 164 14.53 2.34 -25.99
N ARG A 165 13.96 3.19 -25.14
CA ARG A 165 13.45 4.51 -25.55
C ARG A 165 14.56 5.40 -26.12
N LYS A 166 15.74 5.44 -25.49
CA LYS A 166 16.90 6.21 -25.98
C LYS A 166 17.43 5.71 -27.33
N LEU A 167 17.43 4.39 -27.55
CA LEU A 167 17.80 3.82 -28.85
C LEU A 167 16.79 4.20 -29.92
N ASN A 168 15.49 4.05 -29.63
CA ASN A 168 14.42 4.39 -30.57
C ASN A 168 14.37 5.88 -30.93
N THR A 169 14.77 6.79 -30.03
CA THR A 169 14.90 8.22 -30.37
C THR A 169 16.14 8.51 -31.21
N LYS A 170 17.24 7.79 -31.01
CA LYS A 170 18.43 7.92 -31.89
C LYS A 170 18.13 7.48 -33.32
N PHE A 171 17.41 6.38 -33.51
CA PHE A 171 17.04 5.87 -34.84
C PHE A 171 15.99 6.71 -35.58
N LYS A 172 15.25 7.58 -34.88
CA LYS A 172 14.27 8.50 -35.50
C LYS A 172 14.88 9.84 -35.94
N ASN A 173 16.11 10.14 -35.52
CA ASN A 173 16.81 11.39 -35.80
C ASN A 173 18.04 11.20 -36.72
N CYS A 174 18.22 9.99 -37.25
CA CYS A 174 19.07 9.71 -38.43
C CYS A 174 18.15 9.55 -39.63
#